data_AF-A0A2V2N1Y2-F1
#
_entry.id   AF-A0A2V2N1Y2-F1
#
_cell.length_a   1.000
_cell.length_b   1.000
_cell.length_c   1.000
_cell.angle_alpha   90.00
_cell.angle_beta   90.00
_cell.angle_gamma   90.00
#
_symmetry.space_group_name_H-M   'P 1'
#
loop_
_entity.id
_entity.type
_entity.pdbx_description
1 polymer ?
#
loop_
_entity_poly.entity_id
_entity_poly.type
_entity_poly.pdbx_seq_one_letter_code
_entity_poly.pdbx_strand_id
1 'polypeptide(L)' 'MILELISGGAISACAFNLIVLYILYRRYISLLEESIEFVGIILTSLEEQEDGSIQTDLLSLAAFSMDHVSRLTALTGRI' A
#
# COMPACT_ATOMS: atom_id res chain seq x y z
N MET A 1 21.54 36.70 -16.47
CA MET A 1 22.49 35.95 -15.63
C MET A 1 21.93 35.53 -14.27
N ILE A 2 21.78 36.39 -13.25
CA ILE A 2 21.36 35.92 -11.90
C ILE A 2 19.91 35.38 -11.89
N LEU A 3 18.98 36.05 -12.58
CA LEU A 3 17.58 35.64 -12.70
C LEU A 3 17.40 34.29 -13.43
N GLU A 4 18.21 34.03 -14.46
CA GLU A 4 18.17 32.77 -15.23
C GLU A 4 18.71 31.58 -14.42
N LEU A 5 19.73 31.82 -13.59
CA LEU A 5 20.27 30.82 -12.67
C LEU A 5 19.23 30.44 -11.59
N ILE A 6 18.52 31.43 -11.05
CA ILE A 6 17.44 31.21 -10.07
C ILE A 6 16.25 30.51 -10.71
N SER A 7 15.84 30.89 -11.94
CA SER A 7 14.75 30.23 -12.63
C SER A 7 15.08 28.78 -13.01
N GLY A 8 16.31 28.49 -13.43
CA GLY A 8 16.76 27.11 -13.68
C GLY A 8 16.80 26.25 -12.42
N GLY A 9 17.23 26.83 -11.29
CA GLY A 9 17.19 26.18 -9.97
C GLY A 9 15.77 25.90 -9.48
N ALA A 10 14.85 26.84 -9.66
CA ALA A 10 13.45 26.66 -9.27
C ALA A 10 12.75 25.58 -10.10
N ILE A 11 12.99 25.53 -11.41
CA ILE A 11 12.40 24.51 -12.30
C ILE A 11 12.91 23.11 -11.94
N SER A 12 14.22 22.96 -11.70
CA SER A 12 14.81 21.67 -11.31
C SER A 12 14.31 21.19 -9.94
N ALA A 13 14.19 22.08 -8.97
CA ALA A 13 13.59 21.76 -7.68
C ALA A 13 12.11 21.34 -7.82
N CYS A 14 11.35 22.01 -8.68
CA CYS A 14 9.95 21.68 -8.93
C CYS A 14 9.81 20.29 -9.59
N ALA A 15 10.63 20.01 -10.61
CA ALA A 15 10.67 18.70 -11.28
C ALA A 15 11.04 17.57 -10.32
N PHE A 16 12.04 17.79 -9.45
CA PHE A 16 12.42 16.81 -8.43
C PHE A 16 11.26 16.51 -7.46
N ASN A 17 10.58 17.54 -6.97
CA ASN A 17 9.43 17.37 -6.08
C ASN A 17 8.29 16.60 -6.77
N LEU A 18 8.03 16.86 -8.04
CA LEU A 18 7.03 16.10 -8.81
C LEU A 18 7.40 14.62 -8.95
N ILE A 19 8.68 14.31 -9.20
CA ILE A 19 9.16 12.92 -9.27
C ILE A 19 8.98 12.22 -7.93
N VAL A 20 9.38 12.86 -6.83
CA VAL A 20 9.20 12.31 -5.48
C VAL A 20 7.72 12.09 -5.17
N LEU A 21 6.86 13.07 -5.48
CA LEU A 21 5.41 12.96 -5.29
C LEU A 21 4.84 11.80 -6.09
N TYR A 22 5.27 11.62 -7.34
CA TYR A 22 4.82 10.51 -8.19
C TYR A 22 5.24 9.15 -7.62
N ILE A 23 6.47 9.01 -7.13
CA ILE A 23 6.95 7.78 -6.50
C ILE A 23 6.15 7.48 -5.23
N LEU A 24 5.92 8.48 -4.38
CA LEU A 24 5.12 8.34 -3.16
C LEU A 24 3.68 7.96 -3.48
N TYR A 25 3.07 8.60 -4.48
CA TYR A 25 1.72 8.28 -4.95
C TYR A 25 1.63 6.83 -5.40
N ARG A 26 2.57 6.37 -6.24
CA ARG A 26 2.59 4.98 -6.70
C ARG A 26 2.71 3.99 -5.54
N ARG A 27 3.57 4.30 -4.56
CA ARG A 27 3.77 3.46 -3.37
C ARG A 27 2.52 3.43 -2.49
N TYR A 28 1.83 4.56 -2.36
CA TYR A 28 0.56 4.64 -1.63
C TYR A 28 -0.52 3.78 -2.27
N ILE A 29 -0.67 3.82 -3.60
CA ILE A 29 -1.63 2.97 -4.31
C ILE A 29 -1.33 1.48 -4.08
N SER A 30 -0.06 1.06 -4.19
CA SER A 30 0.30 -0.35 -3.93
C SER A 30 0.01 -0.79 -2.49
N LEU A 31 0.18 0.09 -1.50
CA LEU A 31 -0.18 -0.20 -0.11
C LEU A 31 -1.70 -0.32 0.07
N LEU A 32 -2.46 0.51 -0.64
CA LEU A 32 -3.92 0.50 -0.62
C LEU A 32 -4.48 -0.77 -1.27
N GLU A 33 -3.91 -1.19 -2.40
CA GLU A 33 -4.28 -2.44 -3.10
C GLU A 33 -4.09 -3.66 -2.19
N GLU A 34 -2.92 -3.81 -1.56
CA GLU A 34 -2.65 -4.89 -0.60
C GLU A 34 -3.59 -4.87 0.60
N SER A 35 -3.94 -3.67 1.10
CA SER A 35 -4.88 -3.53 2.22
C SER A 35 -6.30 -3.98 1.83
N ILE A 36 -6.75 -3.65 0.62
CA ILE A 36 -8.06 -4.06 0.10
C ILE A 36 -8.09 -5.58 -0.16
N GLU A 37 -7.03 -6.14 -0.73
CA GLU A 37 -6.91 -7.59 -0.94
C GLU A 37 -7.03 -8.35 0.38
N PHE A 38 -6.34 -7.88 1.42
CA PHE A 38 -6.42 -8.49 2.75
C PHE A 38 -7.82 -8.42 3.36
N VAL A 39 -8.52 -7.28 3.24
CA VAL A 39 -9.91 -7.16 3.68
C VAL A 39 -10.83 -8.09 2.91
N GLY A 40 -10.65 -8.23 1.59
CA GLY A 40 -11.38 -9.18 0.76
C GLY A 40 -11.23 -10.62 1.25
N ILE A 41 -9.99 -11.02 1.59
CA ILE A 41 -9.68 -12.36 2.11
C ILE A 41 -10.32 -12.59 3.48
N ILE A 42 -10.31 -11.60 4.37
CA ILE A 42 -11.01 -11.69 5.66
C ILE A 42 -12.50 -11.96 5.42
N LEU A 43 -13.14 -11.16 4.56
CA LEU A 43 -14.56 -11.30 4.26
C LEU A 43 -14.90 -12.67 3.65
N THR A 44 -14.05 -13.22 2.77
CA THR A 44 -14.26 -14.55 2.19
C THR A 44 -13.96 -15.69 3.14
N SER A 45 -13.15 -15.45 4.18
CA SER A 45 -12.79 -16.46 5.20
C SER A 45 -13.83 -16.56 6.32
N LEU A 46 -14.81 -15.64 6.33
CA LEU A 46 -15.96 -15.66 7.23
C LEU A 46 -17.11 -16.35 6.48
N GLU A 47 -17.32 -17.64 6.75
CA GLU A 47 -18.53 -18.32 6.30
C GLU A 47 -19.64 -18.08 7.32
N GLU A 48 -20.71 -17.43 6.88
CA GLU A 48 -21.94 -17.29 7.66
C GLU A 48 -22.77 -18.57 7.50
N GLN A 49 -22.91 -19.33 8.57
CA GLN A 49 -23.73 -20.54 8.59
C GLN A 49 -25.22 -20.18 8.65
N GLU A 50 -26.08 -21.12 8.24
CA GLU A 50 -27.55 -20.93 8.21
C GLU A 50 -28.17 -20.62 9.58
N ASP A 51 -27.46 -20.91 10.67
CA ASP A 51 -27.85 -20.59 12.05
C ASP A 51 -27.42 -19.19 12.52
N GLY A 52 -26.78 -18.40 11.63
CA GLY A 52 -26.21 -17.10 11.93
C GLY A 52 -24.88 -17.15 12.70
N SER A 53 -24.29 -18.34 12.87
CA SER A 53 -22.95 -18.48 13.42
C SER A 53 -21.90 -18.19 12.35
N ILE A 54 -20.79 -17.58 12.76
CA ILE A 54 -19.66 -17.29 11.87
C ILE A 54 -18.63 -18.39 12.07
N GLN A 55 -18.43 -19.21 11.04
CA GLN A 55 -17.33 -20.16 11.00
C GLN A 55 -16.14 -19.51 10.29
N THR A 56 -14.99 -19.54 10.94
CA THR A 56 -13.77 -18.94 10.40
C THR A 56 -12.70 -20.01 10.27
N ASP A 57 -12.10 -20.14 9.09
CA ASP A 57 -10.89 -20.94 8.93
C ASP A 57 -9.70 -20.17 9.52
N LEU A 58 -9.48 -20.35 10.82
CA LEU A 58 -8.43 -19.69 11.59
C LEU A 58 -7.03 -19.96 11.02
N LEU A 59 -6.80 -21.14 10.43
CA LEU A 59 -5.48 -21.55 9.95
C LEU A 59 -5.16 -20.80 8.65
N SER A 60 -6.11 -20.75 7.73
CA SER A 60 -5.99 -19.98 6.49
C SER A 60 -5.88 -18.48 6.78
N LEU A 61 -6.68 -17.96 7.71
CA LEU A 61 -6.64 -16.55 8.09
C LEU A 61 -5.29 -16.15 8.72
N ALA A 62 -4.72 -17.01 9.57
CA ALA A 62 -3.40 -16.77 10.16
C ALA A 62 -2.29 -16.80 9.10
N ALA A 63 -2.34 -17.74 8.16
CA ALA A 63 -1.38 -17.82 7.06
C ALA A 63 -1.43 -16.56 6.17
N PHE A 64 -2.64 -16.11 5.79
CA PHE A 64 -2.83 -14.88 5.03
C PHE A 64 -2.43 -13.63 5.81
N SER A 65 -2.67 -13.57 7.12
CA SER A 65 -2.21 -12.46 7.96
C SER A 65 -0.69 -12.35 8.00
N MET A 66 0.02 -13.48 8.17
CA MET A 66 1.49 -13.50 8.13
C MET A 66 2.04 -13.09 6.77
N ASP A 67 1.41 -13.55 5.69
CA ASP A 67 1.80 -13.19 4.33
C ASP A 67 1.54 -11.70 4.04
N HIS A 68 0.39 -11.16 4.44
CA HIS A 68 0.07 -9.74 4.32
C HIS A 68 1.08 -8.86 5.07
N VAL A 69 1.44 -9.23 6.30
CA VAL A 69 2.48 -8.52 7.08
C VAL A 69 3.84 -8.58 6.38
N SER A 70 4.20 -9.73 5.79
CA SER A 70 5.44 -9.88 5.02
C SER A 70 5.46 -8.97 3.79
N ARG A 71 4.39 -8.94 3.01
CA ARG A 71 4.24 -8.08 1.81
C ARG A 71 4.24 -6.60 2.18
N LEU A 72 3.52 -6.22 3.25
CA LEU A 72 3.52 -4.86 3.77
C LEU A 72 4.92 -4.43 4.22
N THR A 73 5.65 -5.33 4.87
CA THR A 73 7.05 -5.11 5.28
C THR A 73 7.96 -4.96 4.06
N ALA A 74 7.77 -5.73 2.99
CA ALA A 74 8.53 -5.58 1.75
C ALA A 74 8.24 -4.24 1.06
N LEU A 75 6.98 -3.78 1.10
CA LEU A 75 6.53 -2.51 0.53
C LEU A 75 6.94 -1.30 1.37
N THR A 76 7.13 -1.43 2.67
CA THR A 76 7.50 -0.33 3.58
C THR A 76 8.98 -0.32 3.94
N GLY A 77 9.63 -1.47 4.06
CA GLY A 77 11.04 -1.64 4.48
C GLY A 77 12.09 -1.33 3.41
N ARG A 78 11.71 -1.07 2.15
CA ARG A 78 12.61 -0.51 1.11
C ARG A 78 12.77 1.01 1.25
N ILE A 79 13.13 1.48 2.44
CA ILE A 79 13.58 2.86 2.72
C ILE A 79 15.07 2.76 3.05
#